data_AF-A0A517XQZ5-F1
#
_entry.id   AF-A0A517XQZ5-F1
#
_cell.length_a   1.000
_cell.length_b   1.000
_cell.length_c   1.000
_cell.angle_alpha   90.00
_cell.angle_beta   90.00
_cell.angle_gamma   90.00
#
_symmetry.space_group_name_H-M   'P 1'
#
loop_
_entity.id
_entity.type
_entity.pdbx_description
1 polymer ?
#
loop_
_entity_poly.entity_id
_entity_poly.type
_entity_poly.pdbx_seq_one_letter_code
_entity_poly.pdbx_strand_id
1 'polypeptide(L)'
;MLYVLLPFVAVAAAVAAAYAAYRATPAARWRRRVVAHLQALRARHAAVLAETSRADTELARLRDDFFRRHLNTIPTDRLGAYPGIGEKTVEKVKAAAGPFVADLLGAKFADIPEVGPARGTALMKALVAVQADARARFDAGGCTEGVEFRRVADRLRAVDAARAAERGRELTAVEEALKTAFDLFALAQPVSFGAFLRRQNQSKQLADVIARPFPVVVVPPAAPPPAPPPPVQPVPPPVPAPAPSADLFRAALAGTPAAPPPKPAEPDGLARLRAAVGFGLMVAKADGRIAAAERKAVRAFLDRTFGHDALLARNFDPLLEQTEKAVPTEGDALLAVRAAVPAAEWPALLAFAEQVAAASGTPTAKERDVLARIAAALGVTTTAPKPPQAPPLPVPIVAPADHRGVLDIPAGAPLDAELIRRRYANLTDKLDPVKAAALGPEFARMAEQKRAAVRAAAEALLAPLGEPLEKPTAPPPTDIRENALLDDVFG
;
A
#
# COMPACT_ATOMS: atom_id res chain seq x y z
N MET A 1 -27.43 -55.44 -10.97
CA MET A 1 -26.48 -54.42 -10.46
C MET A 1 -25.02 -54.86 -10.49
N LEU A 2 -24.67 -56.08 -10.05
CA LEU A 2 -23.26 -56.54 -9.99
C LEU A 2 -22.52 -56.46 -11.34
N TYR A 3 -23.18 -56.86 -12.44
CA TYR A 3 -22.63 -56.80 -13.80
C TYR A 3 -22.38 -55.37 -14.32
N VAL A 4 -23.05 -54.36 -13.77
CA VAL A 4 -22.84 -52.95 -14.13
C VAL A 4 -21.64 -52.39 -13.37
N LEU A 5 -21.39 -52.83 -12.13
CA LEU A 5 -20.27 -52.35 -11.30
C LEU A 5 -18.90 -52.87 -11.78
N LEU A 6 -18.85 -54.11 -12.27
CA LEU A 6 -17.60 -54.75 -12.68
C LEU A 6 -16.80 -53.97 -13.76
N PRO A 7 -17.39 -53.42 -14.84
CA PRO A 7 -16.65 -52.60 -15.80
C PRO A 7 -16.16 -51.27 -15.21
N PHE A 8 -16.91 -50.63 -14.29
CA PHE A 8 -16.44 -49.40 -13.64
C PHE A 8 -15.22 -49.65 -12.76
N VAL A 9 -15.21 -50.75 -12.01
CA VAL A 9 -14.06 -51.15 -11.19
C VAL A 9 -12.85 -51.46 -12.08
N ALA A 10 -13.04 -52.15 -13.20
CA ALA A 10 -11.96 -52.44 -14.14
C ALA A 10 -11.37 -51.16 -14.76
N VAL A 11 -12.22 -50.21 -15.17
CA VAL A 11 -11.78 -48.90 -15.70
C VAL A 11 -11.03 -48.11 -14.63
N ALA A 12 -11.56 -48.05 -13.40
CA ALA A 12 -10.89 -47.35 -12.30
C ALA A 12 -9.51 -47.96 -11.98
N ALA A 13 -9.41 -49.30 -11.96
CA ALA A 13 -8.14 -50.00 -11.76
C ALA A 13 -7.14 -49.72 -12.89
N ALA A 14 -7.60 -49.70 -14.15
CA ALA A 14 -6.76 -49.36 -15.29
C ALA A 14 -6.25 -47.90 -15.23
N VAL A 15 -7.10 -46.95 -14.85
CA VAL A 15 -6.71 -45.54 -14.65
C VAL A 15 -5.71 -45.41 -13.50
N ALA A 16 -5.92 -46.12 -12.38
CA ALA A 16 -5.01 -46.12 -11.25
C ALA A 16 -3.63 -46.70 -11.62
N ALA A 17 -3.60 -47.82 -12.36
CA ALA A 17 -2.37 -48.42 -12.87
C ALA A 17 -1.63 -47.48 -13.85
N ALA A 18 -2.36 -46.86 -14.79
CA ALA A 18 -1.79 -45.88 -15.71
C ALA A 18 -1.23 -44.65 -14.97
N TYR A 19 -1.92 -44.18 -13.93
CA TYR A 19 -1.46 -43.07 -13.10
C TYR A 19 -0.21 -43.45 -12.28
N ALA A 20 -0.16 -44.68 -11.74
CA ALA A 20 1.02 -45.20 -11.05
C ALA A 20 2.23 -45.28 -12.01
N ALA A 21 2.03 -45.78 -13.23
CA ALA A 21 3.06 -45.80 -14.27
C ALA A 21 3.52 -44.38 -14.64
N TYR A 22 2.59 -43.43 -14.82
CA TYR A 22 2.92 -42.02 -15.02
C TYR A 22 3.77 -41.46 -13.89
N ARG A 23 3.40 -41.70 -12.62
CA ARG A 23 4.15 -41.19 -11.46
C ARG A 23 5.58 -41.75 -11.39
N ALA A 24 5.83 -42.95 -11.91
CA ALA A 24 7.15 -43.55 -11.98
C ALA A 24 8.05 -42.93 -13.08
N THR A 25 7.46 -42.26 -14.08
CA THR A 25 8.23 -41.64 -15.16
C THR A 25 9.22 -40.59 -14.63
N PRO A 26 10.41 -40.44 -15.25
CA PRO A 26 11.36 -39.38 -14.90
C PRO A 26 10.75 -37.97 -14.99
N ALA A 27 9.90 -37.72 -15.99
CA ALA A 27 9.22 -36.45 -16.19
C ALA A 27 8.27 -36.09 -15.04
N ALA A 28 7.44 -37.04 -14.59
CA ALA A 28 6.55 -36.80 -13.45
C ALA A 28 7.31 -36.62 -12.14
N ARG A 29 8.43 -37.34 -11.93
CA ARG A 29 9.33 -37.14 -10.78
C ARG A 29 10.00 -35.76 -10.83
N TRP A 30 10.48 -35.34 -11.99
CA TRP A 30 11.05 -34.01 -12.20
C TRP A 30 10.03 -32.91 -11.93
N ARG A 31 8.82 -32.98 -12.51
CA ARG A 31 7.74 -32.02 -12.22
C ARG A 31 7.44 -31.90 -10.73
N ARG A 32 7.37 -33.02 -10.00
CA ARG A 32 7.18 -33.00 -8.54
C ARG A 32 8.33 -32.29 -7.81
N ARG A 33 9.58 -32.52 -8.23
CA ARG A 33 10.76 -31.82 -7.68
C ARG A 33 10.70 -30.32 -7.97
N VAL A 34 10.32 -29.90 -9.18
CA VAL A 34 10.12 -28.47 -9.53
C VAL A 34 9.09 -27.81 -8.61
N VAL A 35 7.92 -28.45 -8.43
CA VAL A 35 6.85 -27.92 -7.57
C VAL A 35 7.32 -27.81 -6.11
N ALA A 36 7.95 -28.86 -5.58
CA ALA A 36 8.47 -28.88 -4.22
C ALA A 36 9.54 -27.80 -4.01
N HIS A 37 10.43 -27.61 -4.99
CA HIS A 37 11.46 -26.58 -4.95
C HIS A 37 10.87 -25.16 -4.97
N LEU A 38 9.86 -24.90 -5.82
CA LEU A 38 9.15 -23.61 -5.85
C LEU A 38 8.46 -23.31 -4.52
N GLN A 39 7.86 -24.32 -3.89
CA GLN A 39 7.26 -24.18 -2.55
C GLN A 39 8.32 -23.87 -1.49
N ALA A 40 9.48 -24.54 -1.53
CA ALA A 40 10.59 -24.27 -0.62
C ALA A 40 11.13 -22.84 -0.76
N LEU A 41 11.30 -22.35 -2.00
CA LEU A 41 11.72 -20.97 -2.25
C LEU A 41 10.70 -19.94 -1.76
N ARG A 42 9.40 -20.17 -1.97
CA ARG A 42 8.33 -19.30 -1.45
C ARG A 42 8.30 -19.28 0.07
N ALA A 43 8.47 -20.43 0.71
CA ALA A 43 8.57 -20.52 2.16
C ALA A 43 9.80 -19.76 2.69
N ARG A 44 10.95 -19.86 2.01
CA ARG A 44 12.14 -19.10 2.38
C ARG A 44 11.93 -17.60 2.22
N HIS A 45 11.34 -17.16 1.11
CA HIS A 45 10.99 -15.75 0.87
C HIS A 45 10.10 -15.20 1.98
N ALA A 46 9.03 -15.94 2.34
CA ALA A 46 8.13 -15.55 3.42
C ALA A 46 8.84 -15.47 4.79
N ALA A 47 9.76 -16.40 5.07
CA ALA A 47 10.56 -16.39 6.30
C ALA A 47 11.45 -15.14 6.40
N VAL A 48 12.15 -14.77 5.32
CA VAL A 48 13.01 -13.57 5.30
C VAL A 48 12.20 -12.28 5.50
N LEU A 49 11.00 -12.20 4.90
CA LEU A 49 10.09 -11.07 5.13
C LEU A 49 9.58 -11.02 6.58
N ALA A 50 9.23 -12.16 7.16
CA ALA A 50 8.76 -12.24 8.56
C ALA A 50 9.86 -11.87 9.57
N GLU A 51 11.13 -12.17 9.28
CA GLU A 51 12.25 -11.73 10.11
C GLU A 51 12.41 -10.21 10.09
N THR A 52 12.11 -9.56 8.96
CA THR A 52 12.18 -8.09 8.84
C THR A 52 11.11 -7.42 9.69
N SER A 53 9.86 -7.89 9.60
CA SER A 53 8.75 -7.34 10.40
C SER A 53 8.89 -7.59 11.90
N ARG A 54 9.61 -8.64 12.31
CA ARG A 54 9.87 -8.95 13.72
C ARG A 54 10.71 -7.86 14.40
N ALA A 55 11.74 -7.35 13.72
CA ALA A 55 12.60 -6.29 14.25
C ALA A 55 11.82 -4.99 14.46
N ASP A 56 10.97 -4.62 13.49
CA ASP A 56 10.11 -3.44 13.59
C ASP A 56 9.11 -3.57 14.75
N THR A 57 8.54 -4.77 14.92
CA THR A 57 7.60 -5.07 16.00
C THR A 57 8.27 -4.99 17.37
N GLU A 58 9.51 -5.48 17.49
CA GLU A 58 10.30 -5.41 18.73
C GLU A 58 10.64 -3.95 19.09
N LEU A 59 11.04 -3.14 18.10
CA LEU A 59 11.32 -1.72 18.31
C LEU A 59 10.06 -0.94 18.72
N ALA A 60 8.91 -1.24 18.10
CA ALA A 60 7.63 -0.64 18.46
C ALA A 60 7.23 -1.01 19.90
N ARG A 61 7.35 -2.29 20.27
CA ARG A 61 7.09 -2.76 21.64
C ARG A 61 7.98 -2.06 22.66
N LEU A 62 9.27 -1.93 22.38
CA LEU A 62 10.20 -1.21 23.25
C LEU A 62 9.81 0.26 23.39
N ARG A 63 9.43 0.93 22.29
CA ARG A 63 8.96 2.32 22.34
C ARG A 63 7.77 2.49 23.27
N ASP A 64 6.80 1.58 23.18
CA ASP A 64 5.60 1.61 24.01
C ASP A 64 5.91 1.31 25.48
N ASP A 65 6.82 0.37 25.76
CA ASP A 65 7.27 0.07 27.12
C ASP A 65 7.97 1.29 27.77
N PHE A 66 8.88 1.96 27.05
CA PHE A 66 9.53 3.18 27.53
C PHE A 66 8.56 4.35 27.67
N PHE A 67 7.63 4.50 26.73
CA PHE A 67 6.60 5.54 26.81
C PHE A 67 5.67 5.30 28.00
N ARG A 68 5.30 4.05 28.29
CA ARG A 68 4.49 3.72 29.47
C ARG A 68 5.23 4.03 30.77
N ARG A 69 6.55 3.78 30.84
CA ARG A 69 7.38 4.22 31.97
C ARG A 69 7.38 5.73 32.13
N HIS A 70 7.43 6.48 31.02
CA HIS A 70 7.32 7.93 31.06
C HIS A 70 5.94 8.40 31.58
N LEU A 71 4.85 7.74 31.17
CA LEU A 71 3.52 8.06 31.69
C LEU A 71 3.39 7.77 33.20
N ASN A 72 4.16 6.82 33.74
CA ASN A 72 4.25 6.56 35.19
C ASN A 72 5.00 7.67 35.95
N THR A 73 5.66 8.62 35.29
CA THR A 73 6.31 9.76 35.96
C THR A 73 5.44 11.02 35.96
N ILE A 74 4.32 11.03 35.22
CA ILE A 74 3.45 12.19 35.10
C ILE A 74 2.33 12.07 36.14
N PRO A 75 2.24 12.99 37.12
CA PRO A 75 1.21 12.92 38.15
C PRO A 75 -0.18 13.19 37.56
N THR A 76 -1.19 12.50 38.09
CA THR A 76 -2.62 12.72 37.79
C THR A 76 -3.04 14.17 38.03
N ASP A 77 -2.33 14.88 38.92
CA ASP A 77 -2.56 16.29 39.25
C ASP A 77 -2.50 17.22 38.02
N ARG A 78 -1.77 16.80 36.97
CA ARG A 78 -1.65 17.55 35.71
C ARG A 78 -2.98 17.71 34.96
N LEU A 79 -3.99 16.89 35.26
CA LEU A 79 -5.34 17.02 34.69
C LEU A 79 -6.07 18.29 35.18
N GLY A 80 -5.75 18.79 36.37
CA GLY A 80 -6.36 20.00 36.94
C GLY A 80 -6.03 21.28 36.16
N ALA A 81 -5.01 21.25 35.30
CA ALA A 81 -4.65 22.37 34.43
C ALA A 81 -5.62 22.55 33.24
N TYR A 82 -6.52 21.58 33.00
CA TYR A 82 -7.45 21.63 31.87
C TYR A 82 -8.81 22.21 32.28
N PRO A 83 -9.47 22.99 31.40
CA PRO A 83 -10.75 23.62 31.71
C PRO A 83 -11.83 22.61 32.11
N GLY A 84 -12.57 22.91 33.19
CA GLY A 84 -13.68 22.09 33.67
C GLY A 84 -13.29 20.93 34.59
N ILE A 85 -12.01 20.77 34.93
CA ILE A 85 -11.52 19.76 35.87
C ILE A 85 -11.07 20.45 37.16
N GLY A 86 -11.87 20.33 38.21
CA GLY A 86 -11.54 20.88 39.53
C GLY A 86 -10.66 19.93 40.36
N GLU A 87 -9.94 20.48 41.34
CA GLU A 87 -9.04 19.76 42.26
C GLU A 87 -9.72 18.55 42.92
N LYS A 88 -10.95 18.72 43.45
CA LYS A 88 -11.74 17.62 44.03
C LYS A 88 -12.03 16.48 43.04
N THR A 89 -12.10 16.77 41.74
CA THR A 89 -12.30 15.74 40.71
C THR A 89 -11.00 15.00 40.46
N VAL A 90 -9.87 15.72 40.43
CA VAL A 90 -8.53 15.13 40.32
C VAL A 90 -8.25 14.21 41.50
N GLU A 91 -8.54 14.62 42.74
CA GLU A 91 -8.35 13.79 43.95
C GLU A 91 -9.13 12.48 43.87
N LYS A 92 -10.38 12.52 43.39
CA LYS A 92 -11.21 11.32 43.21
C LYS A 92 -10.66 10.38 42.14
N VAL A 93 -10.23 10.94 41.01
CA VAL A 93 -9.59 10.16 39.93
C VAL A 93 -8.29 9.53 40.44
N LYS A 94 -7.50 10.29 41.21
CA LYS A 94 -6.26 9.84 41.84
C LYS A 94 -6.49 8.70 42.82
N ALA A 95 -7.53 8.81 43.64
CA ALA A 95 -7.92 7.78 44.60
C ALA A 95 -8.48 6.51 43.93
N ALA A 96 -9.22 6.65 42.83
CA ALA A 96 -9.87 5.54 42.15
C ALA A 96 -8.95 4.77 41.19
N ALA A 97 -8.10 5.47 40.45
CA ALA A 97 -7.31 4.88 39.38
C ALA A 97 -5.80 4.85 39.69
N GLY A 98 -5.27 5.86 40.38
CA GLY A 98 -3.87 5.90 40.78
C GLY A 98 -3.21 7.28 40.68
N PRO A 99 -2.00 7.43 41.25
CA PRO A 99 -1.29 8.69 41.31
C PRO A 99 -0.74 9.17 39.97
N PHE A 100 -0.64 8.31 38.95
CA PHE A 100 0.00 8.63 37.68
C PHE A 100 -0.92 8.50 36.47
N VAL A 101 -0.60 9.23 35.41
CA VAL A 101 -1.36 9.23 34.14
C VAL A 101 -1.42 7.83 33.50
N ALA A 102 -0.37 7.01 33.67
CA ALA A 102 -0.36 5.63 33.18
C ALA A 102 -1.44 4.75 33.80
N ASP A 103 -1.82 4.99 35.06
CA ASP A 103 -2.86 4.23 35.75
C ASP A 103 -4.25 4.53 35.16
N LEU A 104 -4.40 5.71 34.55
CA LEU A 104 -5.66 6.16 33.94
C LEU A 104 -5.93 5.53 32.56
N LEU A 105 -4.93 4.91 31.91
CA LEU A 105 -5.07 4.38 30.54
C LEU A 105 -6.12 3.28 30.40
N GLY A 106 -6.37 2.53 31.48
CA GLY A 106 -7.41 1.49 31.53
C GLY A 106 -8.64 1.90 32.34
N ALA A 107 -8.64 3.09 32.92
CA ALA A 107 -9.70 3.52 33.82
C ALA A 107 -10.96 3.93 33.04
N LYS A 108 -12.12 3.45 33.49
CA LYS A 108 -13.42 3.89 33.00
C LYS A 108 -13.90 5.05 33.87
N PHE A 109 -13.77 6.28 33.38
CA PHE A 109 -14.16 7.47 34.16
C PHE A 109 -15.63 7.50 34.57
N ALA A 110 -16.50 6.78 33.86
CA ALA A 110 -17.92 6.63 34.20
C ALA A 110 -18.15 5.81 35.49
N ASP A 111 -17.19 4.97 35.88
CA ASP A 111 -17.30 4.10 37.05
C ASP A 111 -16.78 4.79 38.32
N ILE A 112 -16.20 5.99 38.21
CA ILE A 112 -15.65 6.74 39.34
C ILE A 112 -16.80 7.47 40.06
N PRO A 113 -17.01 7.22 41.37
CA PRO A 113 -18.08 7.87 42.13
C PRO A 113 -18.02 9.40 42.02
N GLU A 114 -19.19 10.02 41.81
CA GLU A 114 -19.38 11.48 41.72
C GLU A 114 -18.71 12.16 40.52
N VAL A 115 -18.19 11.38 39.56
CA VAL A 115 -17.77 11.87 38.24
C VAL A 115 -18.92 11.66 37.26
N GLY A 116 -19.78 12.68 37.14
CA GLY A 116 -20.86 12.66 36.16
C GLY A 116 -20.36 12.59 34.71
N PRO A 117 -21.22 12.21 33.74
CA PRO A 117 -20.82 11.95 32.34
C PRO A 117 -20.12 13.15 31.68
N ALA A 118 -20.58 14.37 31.95
CA ALA A 118 -19.93 15.59 31.45
C ALA A 118 -18.48 15.75 31.94
N ARG A 119 -18.22 15.44 33.23
CA ARG A 119 -16.86 15.45 33.79
C ARG A 119 -16.03 14.30 33.27
N GLY A 120 -16.62 13.11 33.08
CA GLY A 120 -15.94 11.97 32.46
C GLY A 120 -15.43 12.29 31.06
N THR A 121 -16.25 12.95 30.23
CA THR A 121 -15.84 13.41 28.89
C THR A 121 -14.73 14.46 28.96
N ALA A 122 -14.81 15.41 29.90
CA ALA A 122 -13.76 16.41 30.10
C ALA A 122 -12.42 15.76 30.53
N LEU A 123 -12.47 14.80 31.47
CA LEU A 123 -11.31 14.03 31.91
C LEU A 123 -10.68 13.22 30.76
N MET A 124 -11.50 12.58 29.92
CA MET A 124 -10.99 11.84 28.76
C MET A 124 -10.29 12.78 27.78
N LYS A 125 -10.89 13.95 27.49
CA LYS A 125 -10.28 14.96 26.62
C LYS A 125 -8.96 15.49 27.18
N ALA A 126 -8.90 15.75 28.49
CA ALA A 126 -7.68 16.18 29.17
C ALA A 126 -6.61 15.08 29.15
N LEU A 127 -6.98 13.82 29.41
CA LEU A 127 -6.07 12.68 29.35
C LEU A 127 -5.44 12.53 27.96
N VAL A 128 -6.24 12.60 26.88
CA VAL A 128 -5.75 12.55 25.50
C VAL A 128 -4.78 13.70 25.22
N ALA A 129 -5.09 14.92 25.68
CA ALA A 129 -4.21 16.07 25.51
C ALA A 129 -2.89 15.93 26.28
N VAL A 130 -2.93 15.41 27.52
CA VAL A 130 -1.73 15.12 28.32
C VAL A 130 -0.88 14.05 27.65
N GLN A 131 -1.49 12.98 27.14
CA GLN A 131 -0.77 11.92 26.42
C GLN A 131 -0.11 12.45 25.14
N ALA A 132 -0.81 13.31 24.38
CA ALA A 132 -0.25 13.90 23.16
C ALA A 132 0.98 14.76 23.46
N ASP A 133 0.92 15.62 24.49
CA ASP A 133 2.08 16.42 24.92
C ASP A 133 3.21 15.54 25.47
N ALA A 134 2.88 14.54 26.30
CA ALA A 134 3.86 13.58 26.81
C ALA A 134 4.55 12.82 25.67
N ARG A 135 3.80 12.41 24.64
CA ARG A 135 4.33 11.73 23.47
C ARG A 135 5.24 12.65 22.65
N ALA A 136 4.83 13.90 22.45
CA ALA A 136 5.66 14.89 21.75
C ALA A 136 6.99 15.11 22.47
N ARG A 137 6.98 15.23 23.82
CA ARG A 137 8.20 15.37 24.63
C ARG A 137 9.06 14.10 24.59
N PHE A 138 8.45 12.93 24.72
CA PHE A 138 9.14 11.64 24.63
C PHE A 138 9.83 11.48 23.27
N ASP A 139 9.11 11.72 22.18
CA ASP A 139 9.62 11.61 20.82
C ASP A 139 10.70 12.67 20.52
N ALA A 140 10.60 13.87 21.12
CA ALA A 140 11.62 14.91 21.07
C ALA A 140 12.86 14.61 21.94
N GLY A 141 12.80 13.59 22.81
CA GLY A 141 13.88 13.28 23.77
C GLY A 141 13.95 14.29 24.91
N GLY A 142 12.85 14.98 25.21
CA GLY A 142 12.72 15.94 26.30
C GLY A 142 12.50 15.30 27.68
N CYS A 143 12.51 13.97 27.78
CA CYS A 143 12.45 13.22 29.04
C CYS A 143 13.52 12.12 29.10
N THR A 144 13.81 11.65 30.31
CA THR A 144 14.80 10.61 30.60
C THR A 144 14.54 9.32 29.83
N GLU A 145 13.30 8.84 29.83
CA GLU A 145 12.91 7.60 29.15
C GLU A 145 13.03 7.73 27.63
N GLY A 146 12.74 8.91 27.07
CA GLY A 146 12.90 9.18 25.65
C GLY A 146 14.36 9.16 25.21
N VAL A 147 15.27 9.72 26.02
CA VAL A 147 16.72 9.66 25.78
C VAL A 147 17.24 8.23 25.87
N GLU A 148 16.82 7.46 26.88
CA GLU A 148 17.20 6.05 27.02
C GLU A 148 16.68 5.20 25.86
N PHE A 149 15.42 5.37 25.48
CA PHE A 149 14.83 4.70 24.32
C PHE A 149 15.65 4.95 23.06
N ARG A 150 16.03 6.21 22.77
CA ARG A 150 16.88 6.53 21.62
C ARG A 150 18.20 5.78 21.65
N ARG A 151 18.90 5.75 22.80
CA ARG A 151 20.16 5.01 22.95
C ARG A 151 19.99 3.51 22.70
N VAL A 152 18.91 2.91 23.21
CA VAL A 152 18.60 1.49 22.98
C VAL A 152 18.25 1.25 21.52
N ALA A 153 17.39 2.08 20.94
CA ALA A 153 16.95 2.01 19.54
C ALA A 153 18.13 2.14 18.58
N ASP A 154 19.08 3.04 18.84
CA ASP A 154 20.25 3.24 17.98
C ASP A 154 21.19 2.03 18.03
N ARG A 155 21.35 1.41 19.21
CA ARG A 155 22.10 0.14 19.32
C ARG A 155 21.42 -1.00 18.58
N LEU A 156 20.10 -1.14 18.71
CA LEU A 156 19.34 -2.17 17.98
C LEU A 156 19.40 -1.94 16.47
N ARG A 157 19.20 -0.70 16.01
CA ARG A 157 19.33 -0.33 14.59
C ARG A 157 20.74 -0.59 14.06
N ALA A 158 21.79 -0.36 14.85
CA ALA A 158 23.16 -0.66 14.43
C ALA A 158 23.38 -2.17 14.23
N VAL A 159 22.87 -3.01 15.13
CA VAL A 159 22.90 -4.47 14.99
C VAL A 159 22.05 -4.93 13.82
N ASP A 160 20.85 -4.35 13.67
CA ASP A 160 19.90 -4.70 12.61
C ASP A 160 20.33 -4.21 11.24
N ALA A 161 21.08 -3.11 11.12
CA ALA A 161 21.58 -2.62 9.84
C ALA A 161 22.50 -3.65 9.16
N ALA A 162 23.38 -4.29 9.94
CA ALA A 162 24.24 -5.37 9.43
C ALA A 162 23.41 -6.57 8.95
N ARG A 163 22.41 -6.99 9.74
CA ARG A 163 21.50 -8.09 9.40
C ARG A 163 20.54 -7.74 8.27
N ALA A 164 20.13 -6.48 8.14
CA ALA A 164 19.25 -6.01 7.08
C ALA A 164 19.94 -6.07 5.73
N ALA A 165 21.24 -5.72 5.68
CA ALA A 165 22.03 -5.88 4.46
C ALA A 165 22.15 -7.35 4.04
N GLU A 166 22.32 -8.28 4.99
CA GLU A 166 22.34 -9.72 4.73
C GLU A 166 20.99 -10.25 4.25
N ARG A 167 19.90 -9.92 4.94
CA ARG A 167 18.53 -10.26 4.54
C ARG A 167 18.17 -9.69 3.18
N GLY A 168 18.60 -8.48 2.87
CA GLY A 168 18.42 -7.86 1.56
C GLY A 168 19.09 -8.65 0.45
N ARG A 169 20.36 -9.05 0.63
CA ARG A 169 21.08 -9.90 -0.33
C ARG A 169 20.40 -11.26 -0.50
N GLU A 170 19.97 -11.86 0.62
CA GLU A 170 19.26 -13.13 0.58
C GLU A 170 17.92 -13.00 -0.15
N LEU A 171 17.15 -11.96 0.12
CA LEU A 171 15.85 -11.72 -0.52
C LEU A 171 16.03 -11.61 -2.04
N THR A 172 17.00 -10.81 -2.50
CA THR A 172 17.33 -10.70 -3.93
C THR A 172 17.74 -12.05 -4.53
N ALA A 173 18.57 -12.83 -3.83
CA ALA A 173 18.98 -14.16 -4.31
C ALA A 173 17.80 -15.14 -4.38
N VAL A 174 16.87 -15.09 -3.43
CA VAL A 174 15.65 -15.92 -3.43
C VAL A 174 14.69 -15.47 -4.54
N GLU A 175 14.53 -14.18 -4.77
CA GLU A 175 13.70 -13.63 -5.86
C GLU A 175 14.23 -14.04 -7.24
N GLU A 176 15.55 -13.98 -7.44
CA GLU A 176 16.19 -14.45 -8.67
C GLU A 176 15.98 -15.97 -8.86
N ALA A 177 16.20 -16.76 -7.81
CA ALA A 177 15.95 -18.20 -7.85
C ALA A 177 14.47 -18.53 -8.12
N LEU A 178 13.54 -17.77 -7.54
CA LEU A 178 12.09 -17.89 -7.81
C LEU A 178 11.78 -17.63 -9.28
N LYS A 179 12.35 -16.57 -9.87
CA LYS A 179 12.18 -16.25 -11.29
C LYS A 179 12.64 -17.40 -12.17
N THR A 180 13.83 -17.94 -11.95
CA THR A 180 14.34 -19.11 -12.69
C THR A 180 13.48 -20.35 -12.45
N ALA A 181 13.00 -20.57 -11.22
CA ALA A 181 12.12 -21.70 -10.90
C ALA A 181 10.74 -21.59 -11.57
N PHE A 182 10.22 -20.38 -11.81
CA PHE A 182 9.00 -20.16 -12.59
C PHE A 182 9.19 -20.55 -14.05
N ASP A 183 10.34 -20.27 -14.65
CA ASP A 183 10.65 -20.70 -16.03
C ASP A 183 10.68 -22.24 -16.13
N LEU A 184 11.31 -22.91 -15.14
CA LEU A 184 11.28 -24.37 -15.05
C LEU A 184 9.86 -24.92 -14.83
N PHE A 185 9.04 -24.23 -14.06
CA PHE A 185 7.64 -24.61 -13.83
C PHE A 185 6.79 -24.47 -15.10
N ALA A 186 7.01 -23.43 -15.91
CA ALA A 186 6.37 -23.28 -17.21
C ALA A 186 6.70 -24.45 -18.14
N LEU A 187 7.96 -24.88 -18.17
CA LEU A 187 8.39 -26.09 -18.90
C LEU A 187 7.80 -27.39 -18.32
N ALA A 188 7.48 -27.41 -17.03
CA ALA A 188 6.87 -28.56 -16.36
C ALA A 188 5.35 -28.65 -16.52
N GLN A 189 4.66 -27.57 -16.88
CA GLN A 189 3.20 -27.58 -17.10
C GLN A 189 2.71 -28.59 -18.15
N PRO A 190 3.34 -28.72 -19.35
CA PRO A 190 2.89 -29.69 -20.34
C PRO A 190 3.09 -31.15 -19.90
N VAL A 191 3.90 -31.40 -18.87
CA VAL A 191 4.11 -32.73 -18.28
C VAL A 191 2.91 -33.07 -17.39
N SER A 192 1.84 -33.59 -18.01
CA SER A 192 0.61 -33.97 -17.31
C SER A 192 0.22 -35.43 -17.59
N PHE A 193 -0.60 -36.00 -16.72
CA PHE A 193 -1.14 -37.35 -16.92
C PHE A 193 -1.89 -37.47 -18.26
N GLY A 194 -2.64 -36.43 -18.66
CA GLY A 194 -3.32 -36.39 -19.96
C GLY A 194 -2.38 -36.31 -21.16
N ALA A 195 -1.21 -35.65 -21.03
CA ALA A 195 -0.18 -35.66 -22.06
C ALA A 195 0.49 -37.05 -22.18
N PHE A 196 0.69 -37.72 -21.04
CA PHE A 196 1.20 -39.10 -20.98
C PHE A 196 0.26 -40.10 -21.66
N LEU A 197 -1.05 -40.04 -21.38
CA LEU A 197 -2.04 -40.92 -22.03
C LEU A 197 -2.09 -40.72 -23.55
N ARG A 198 -1.87 -39.49 -24.04
CA ARG A 198 -1.82 -39.16 -25.47
C ARG A 198 -0.51 -39.57 -26.16
N ARG A 199 0.43 -40.20 -25.43
CA ARG A 199 1.77 -40.59 -25.92
C ARG A 199 2.49 -39.48 -26.69
N GLN A 200 2.30 -38.22 -26.30
CA GLN A 200 3.03 -37.12 -26.94
C GLN A 200 4.53 -37.37 -26.72
N ASN A 201 5.30 -37.35 -27.82
CA ASN A 201 6.76 -37.52 -27.84
C ASN A 201 7.48 -36.33 -27.18
N GLN A 202 7.22 -36.10 -25.89
CA GLN A 202 7.87 -35.08 -25.07
C GLN A 202 9.29 -35.49 -24.66
N SER A 203 9.70 -36.74 -24.94
CA SER A 203 10.90 -37.35 -24.33
C SER A 203 12.22 -36.71 -24.74
N LYS A 204 12.38 -36.24 -25.99
CA LYS A 204 13.68 -35.72 -26.45
C LYS A 204 13.97 -34.31 -25.95
N GLN A 205 13.02 -33.37 -26.10
CA GLN A 205 13.21 -31.99 -25.64
C GLN A 205 13.24 -31.88 -24.10
N LEU A 206 12.51 -32.75 -23.40
CA LEU A 206 12.45 -32.72 -21.94
C LEU A 206 13.66 -33.41 -21.28
N ALA A 207 14.36 -34.31 -21.97
CA ALA A 207 15.52 -35.02 -21.42
C ALA A 207 16.63 -34.04 -21.00
N ASP A 208 16.95 -33.08 -21.86
CA ASP A 208 17.97 -32.06 -21.57
C ASP A 208 17.55 -31.15 -20.42
N VAL A 209 16.25 -30.84 -20.31
CA VAL A 209 15.70 -30.00 -19.24
C VAL A 209 15.67 -30.74 -17.91
N ILE A 210 15.32 -32.02 -17.90
CA ILE A 210 15.29 -32.86 -16.69
C ILE A 210 16.67 -32.98 -16.05
N ALA A 211 17.73 -32.98 -16.87
CA ALA A 211 19.11 -33.07 -16.42
C ALA A 211 19.66 -31.77 -15.82
N ARG A 212 19.01 -30.62 -16.03
CA ARG A 212 19.47 -29.34 -15.49
C ARG A 212 19.34 -29.33 -13.95
N PRO A 213 20.37 -28.88 -13.23
CA PRO A 213 20.27 -28.70 -11.78
C PRO A 213 19.22 -27.62 -11.45
N PHE A 214 18.58 -27.76 -10.29
CA PHE A 214 17.69 -26.73 -9.78
C PHE A 214 18.49 -25.47 -9.42
N PRO A 215 17.92 -24.26 -9.60
CA PRO A 215 18.58 -23.04 -9.15
C PRO A 215 18.83 -23.14 -7.64
N VAL A 216 20.09 -23.04 -7.25
CA VAL A 216 20.47 -22.97 -5.84
C VAL A 216 20.46 -21.49 -5.45
N VAL A 217 19.90 -21.17 -4.29
CA VAL A 217 19.99 -19.82 -3.73
C VAL A 217 21.45 -19.60 -3.34
N VAL A 218 22.18 -18.86 -4.17
CA VAL A 218 23.54 -18.43 -3.88
C VAL A 218 23.46 -17.03 -3.32
N VAL A 219 23.56 -16.91 -2.00
CA VAL A 219 23.66 -15.59 -1.37
C VAL A 219 25.07 -15.06 -1.65
N PRO A 220 25.21 -13.93 -2.36
CA PRO A 220 26.53 -13.36 -2.60
C PRO A 220 27.22 -13.06 -1.26
N PRO A 221 28.51 -13.41 -1.10
CA PRO A 221 29.23 -13.06 0.11
C PRO A 221 29.16 -11.56 0.32
N ALA A 222 29.07 -11.14 1.60
CA ALA A 222 29.13 -9.72 1.92
C ALA A 222 30.42 -9.14 1.31
N ALA A 223 30.29 -8.00 0.62
CA ALA A 223 31.47 -7.25 0.22
C ALA A 223 32.30 -7.01 1.50
N PRO A 224 33.63 -7.23 1.46
CA PRO A 224 34.46 -6.95 2.62
C PRO A 224 34.22 -5.50 3.04
N PRO A 225 34.15 -5.23 4.36
CA PRO A 225 33.97 -3.87 4.83
C PRO A 225 35.03 -2.98 4.17
N PRO A 226 34.67 -1.78 3.70
CA PRO A 226 35.64 -0.86 3.11
C PRO A 226 36.80 -0.73 4.10
N ALA A 227 38.03 -0.89 3.60
CA ALA A 227 39.22 -0.79 4.42
C ALA A 227 39.11 0.50 5.25
N PRO A 228 39.42 0.46 6.56
CA PRO A 228 39.36 1.66 7.38
C PRO A 228 40.13 2.76 6.66
N PRO A 229 39.57 3.98 6.55
CA PRO A 229 40.25 5.07 5.87
C PRO A 229 41.65 5.19 6.46
N PRO A 230 42.68 5.40 5.63
CA PRO A 230 44.05 5.55 6.14
C PRO A 230 44.03 6.59 7.26
N PRO A 231 44.73 6.34 8.38
CA PRO A 231 44.71 7.25 9.52
C PRO A 231 44.98 8.65 9.00
N VAL A 232 44.00 9.54 9.19
CA VAL A 232 44.12 10.95 8.81
C VAL A 232 45.37 11.44 9.52
N GLN A 233 46.43 11.70 8.76
CA GLN A 233 47.66 12.24 9.35
C GLN A 233 47.23 13.50 10.10
N PRO A 234 47.60 13.64 11.39
CA PRO A 234 47.22 14.80 12.18
C PRO A 234 47.65 16.04 11.42
N VAL A 235 46.66 16.81 10.95
CA VAL A 235 46.89 18.11 10.34
C VAL A 235 47.65 18.91 11.39
N PRO A 236 48.87 19.41 11.09
CA PRO A 236 49.64 20.18 12.06
C PRO A 236 48.77 21.33 12.57
N PRO A 237 48.83 21.64 13.88
CA PRO A 237 48.00 22.68 14.47
C PRO A 237 48.15 23.97 13.65
N PRO A 238 47.04 24.63 13.28
CA PRO A 238 47.11 25.89 12.56
C PRO A 238 47.92 26.88 13.39
N VAL A 239 48.92 27.47 12.75
CA VAL A 239 49.71 28.58 13.30
C VAL A 239 48.74 29.60 13.91
N PRO A 240 48.93 30.02 15.17
CA PRO A 240 48.03 30.96 15.82
C PRO A 240 47.91 32.23 14.99
N ALA A 241 46.72 32.45 14.45
CA ALA A 241 46.37 33.72 13.83
C ALA A 241 46.50 34.83 14.89
N PRO A 242 46.99 36.03 14.51
CA PRO A 242 47.12 37.16 15.41
C PRO A 242 45.75 37.49 16.05
N ALA A 243 45.79 37.82 17.33
CA ALA A 243 44.62 38.07 18.16
C ALA A 243 43.63 39.03 17.47
N PRO A 244 42.34 38.68 17.38
CA PRO A 244 41.33 39.61 16.90
C PRO A 244 41.23 40.77 17.90
N SER A 245 41.43 41.98 17.37
CA SER A 245 41.24 43.26 18.06
C SER A 245 39.90 43.28 18.82
N ALA A 246 39.95 43.78 20.04
CA ALA A 246 38.94 43.72 21.10
C ALA A 246 37.63 44.51 20.86
N ASP A 247 37.14 44.64 19.63
CA ASP A 247 35.98 45.50 19.35
C ASP A 247 34.92 44.86 18.43
N LEU A 248 34.75 43.53 18.51
CA LEU A 248 33.66 42.81 17.82
C LEU A 248 32.27 43.21 18.31
N PHE A 249 32.15 43.64 19.57
CA PHE A 249 30.86 44.05 20.14
C PHE A 249 30.40 45.42 19.60
N ARG A 250 31.35 46.33 19.33
CA ARG A 250 31.06 47.65 18.76
C ARG A 250 30.80 47.57 17.25
N ALA A 251 31.45 46.63 16.56
CA ALA A 251 31.14 46.30 15.16
C ALA A 251 29.73 45.68 15.01
N ALA A 252 29.28 44.87 15.98
CA ALA A 252 27.95 44.27 15.97
C ALA A 252 26.82 45.27 16.28
N LEU A 253 27.10 46.31 17.08
CA LEU A 253 26.13 47.36 17.43
C LEU A 253 26.04 48.50 16.40
N ALA A 254 27.10 48.73 15.62
CA ALA A 254 27.13 49.76 14.57
C ALA A 254 26.74 49.24 13.17
N GLY A 255 26.61 47.92 13.00
CA GLY A 255 26.19 47.30 11.74
C GLY A 255 24.71 47.50 11.48
N THR A 256 24.36 48.35 10.52
CA THR A 256 23.05 48.35 9.86
C THR A 256 22.68 46.91 9.49
N PRO A 257 21.47 46.41 9.76
CA PRO A 257 21.11 45.02 9.49
C PRO A 257 21.34 44.72 8.01
N ALA A 258 22.43 44.03 7.73
CA ALA A 258 22.77 43.59 6.39
C ALA A 258 21.65 42.65 5.95
N ALA A 259 21.06 42.96 4.79
CA ALA A 259 20.09 42.09 4.14
C ALA A 259 20.63 40.65 4.15
N PRO A 260 19.78 39.64 4.44
CA PRO A 260 20.22 38.27 4.52
C PRO A 260 21.02 37.92 3.26
N PRO A 261 22.18 37.26 3.39
CA PRO A 261 22.99 36.92 2.23
C PRO A 261 22.11 36.15 1.24
N PRO A 262 22.20 36.46 -0.08
CA PRO A 262 21.44 35.76 -1.08
C PRO A 262 21.69 34.26 -0.91
N LYS A 263 20.60 33.50 -0.77
CA LYS A 263 20.62 32.04 -0.62
C LYS A 263 21.54 31.49 -1.72
N PRO A 264 22.56 30.66 -1.38
CA PRO A 264 23.39 30.04 -2.40
C PRO A 264 22.47 29.36 -3.40
N ALA A 265 22.68 29.62 -4.69
CA ALA A 265 21.90 28.99 -5.76
C ALA A 265 21.93 27.48 -5.53
N GLU A 266 20.77 26.88 -5.27
CA GLU A 266 20.66 25.43 -5.10
C GLU A 266 21.15 24.76 -6.40
N PRO A 267 21.81 23.59 -6.33
CA PRO A 267 22.10 22.82 -7.53
C PRO A 267 20.79 22.57 -8.28
N ASP A 268 20.75 22.84 -9.58
CA ASP A 268 19.53 22.77 -10.42
C ASP A 268 18.74 21.44 -10.22
N GLY A 269 19.43 20.34 -9.94
CA GLY A 269 18.81 19.03 -9.68
C GLY A 269 17.96 18.95 -8.40
N LEU A 270 18.32 19.63 -7.32
CA LEU A 270 17.57 19.59 -6.06
C LEU A 270 16.29 20.41 -6.13
N ALA A 271 16.33 21.58 -6.80
CA ALA A 271 15.14 22.39 -7.04
C ALA A 271 14.12 21.62 -7.88
N ARG A 272 14.60 20.95 -8.94
CA ARG A 272 13.77 20.10 -9.81
C ARG A 272 13.20 18.88 -9.07
N LEU A 273 14.00 18.24 -8.22
CA LEU A 273 13.53 17.15 -7.35
C LEU A 273 12.42 17.62 -6.40
N ARG A 274 12.62 18.76 -5.72
CA ARG A 274 11.62 19.31 -4.78
C ARG A 274 10.32 19.68 -5.50
N ALA A 275 10.42 20.25 -6.70
CA ALA A 275 9.25 20.56 -7.53
C ALA A 275 8.48 19.28 -7.91
N ALA A 276 9.18 18.22 -8.34
CA ALA A 276 8.56 16.94 -8.69
C ALA A 276 7.88 16.25 -7.49
N VAL A 277 8.53 16.27 -6.31
CA VAL A 277 7.96 15.74 -5.04
C VAL A 277 6.70 16.52 -4.65
N GLY A 278 6.78 17.85 -4.62
CA GLY A 278 5.67 18.72 -4.26
C GLY A 278 4.48 18.55 -5.20
N PHE A 279 4.75 18.44 -6.50
CA PHE A 279 3.73 18.19 -7.51
C PHE A 279 3.06 16.82 -7.33
N GLY A 280 3.85 15.74 -7.17
CA GLY A 280 3.30 14.39 -6.98
C GLY A 280 2.45 14.26 -5.71
N LEU A 281 2.88 14.83 -4.59
CA LEU A 281 2.13 14.80 -3.34
C LEU A 281 0.89 15.71 -3.35
N MET A 282 0.93 16.82 -4.10
CA MET A 282 -0.25 17.68 -4.31
C MET A 282 -1.34 16.92 -5.06
N VAL A 283 -0.98 16.18 -6.12
CA VAL A 283 -1.93 15.33 -6.87
C VAL A 283 -2.48 14.23 -5.97
N ALA A 284 -1.61 13.52 -5.23
CA ALA A 284 -2.05 12.48 -4.28
C ALA A 284 -2.98 13.02 -3.17
N LYS A 285 -2.84 14.28 -2.77
CA LYS A 285 -3.68 14.90 -1.73
C LYS A 285 -5.01 15.43 -2.26
N ALA A 286 -5.30 15.35 -3.57
CA ALA A 286 -6.53 15.88 -4.14
C ALA A 286 -7.81 15.37 -3.45
N ASP A 287 -7.81 14.10 -3.01
CA ASP A 287 -8.92 13.48 -2.29
C ASP A 287 -8.84 13.61 -0.76
N GLY A 288 -7.93 14.46 -0.27
CA GLY A 288 -7.81 14.87 1.12
C GLY A 288 -6.87 14.01 1.98
N ARG A 289 -6.43 12.85 1.49
CA ARG A 289 -5.45 11.97 2.15
C ARG A 289 -4.53 11.38 1.10
N ILE A 290 -3.25 11.23 1.47
CA ILE A 290 -2.26 10.57 0.62
C ILE A 290 -2.24 9.08 1.00
N ALA A 291 -2.55 8.21 0.05
CA ALA A 291 -2.48 6.77 0.24
C ALA A 291 -1.02 6.27 0.21
N ALA A 292 -0.74 5.17 0.91
CA ALA A 292 0.58 4.54 0.86
C ALA A 292 0.98 4.10 -0.56
N ALA A 293 0.02 3.70 -1.38
CA ALA A 293 0.22 3.32 -2.78
C ALA A 293 0.64 4.51 -3.65
N GLU A 294 -0.01 5.68 -3.47
CA GLU A 294 0.34 6.92 -4.15
C GLU A 294 1.75 7.39 -3.75
N ARG A 295 2.06 7.38 -2.45
CA ARG A 295 3.40 7.71 -1.97
C ARG A 295 4.47 6.81 -2.59
N LYS A 296 4.18 5.51 -2.70
CA LYS A 296 5.08 4.55 -3.37
C LYS A 296 5.21 4.84 -4.87
N ALA A 297 4.13 5.25 -5.55
CA ALA A 297 4.17 5.65 -6.95
C ALA A 297 5.04 6.92 -7.15
N VAL A 298 4.90 7.92 -6.28
CA VAL A 298 5.78 9.11 -6.26
C VAL A 298 7.24 8.68 -6.09
N ARG A 299 7.54 7.85 -5.07
CA ARG A 299 8.90 7.32 -4.83
C ARG A 299 9.50 6.63 -6.06
N ALA A 300 8.71 5.78 -6.72
CA ALA A 300 9.14 5.02 -7.90
C ALA A 300 9.41 5.92 -9.12
N PHE A 301 8.64 7.00 -9.28
CA PHE A 301 8.91 8.00 -10.32
C PHE A 301 10.21 8.76 -10.06
N LEU A 302 10.46 9.17 -8.81
CA LEU A 302 11.70 9.85 -8.43
C LEU A 302 12.92 8.97 -8.66
N ASP A 303 12.82 7.69 -8.32
CA ASP A 303 13.89 6.71 -8.53
C ASP A 303 14.22 6.54 -10.02
N ARG A 304 13.20 6.42 -10.87
CA ARG A 304 13.39 6.32 -12.33
C ARG A 304 14.00 7.59 -12.93
N THR A 305 13.60 8.75 -12.44
CA THR A 305 13.96 10.04 -13.02
C THR A 305 15.30 10.56 -12.51
N PHE A 306 15.56 10.43 -11.21
CA PHE A 306 16.69 11.03 -10.51
C PHE A 306 17.61 10.00 -9.83
N GLY A 307 17.25 8.70 -9.80
CA GLY A 307 18.00 7.67 -9.09
C GLY A 307 19.39 7.38 -9.69
N HIS A 308 19.67 7.88 -10.88
CA HIS A 308 21.00 7.85 -11.49
C HIS A 308 22.01 8.77 -10.76
N ASP A 309 21.54 9.78 -10.01
CA ASP A 309 22.38 10.64 -9.18
C ASP A 309 22.26 10.26 -7.70
N ALA A 310 23.35 9.74 -7.13
CA ALA A 310 23.40 9.30 -5.73
C ALA A 310 23.15 10.44 -4.72
N LEU A 311 23.46 11.70 -5.05
CA LEU A 311 23.21 12.84 -4.17
C LEU A 311 21.73 13.19 -4.12
N LEU A 312 21.04 13.16 -5.26
CA LEU A 312 19.58 13.36 -5.32
C LEU A 312 18.85 12.18 -4.68
N ALA A 313 19.32 10.95 -4.92
CA ALA A 313 18.70 9.75 -4.39
C ALA A 313 18.67 9.68 -2.86
N ARG A 314 19.71 10.20 -2.20
CA ARG A 314 19.77 10.33 -0.73
C ARG A 314 18.71 11.28 -0.16
N ASN A 315 18.19 12.20 -0.97
CA ASN A 315 17.22 13.22 -0.55
C ASN A 315 15.76 12.82 -0.80
N PHE A 316 15.49 11.68 -1.44
CA PHE A 316 14.14 11.26 -1.79
C PHE A 316 13.22 11.10 -0.56
N ASP A 317 13.60 10.26 0.40
CA ASP A 317 12.77 9.99 1.59
C ASP A 317 12.64 11.21 2.51
N PRO A 318 13.73 11.95 2.83
CA PRO A 318 13.62 13.17 3.63
C PRO A 318 12.70 14.23 3.00
N LEU A 319 12.78 14.44 1.68
CA LEU A 319 11.92 15.40 0.99
C LEU A 319 10.46 14.95 0.96
N LEU A 320 10.19 13.67 0.69
CA LEU A 320 8.84 13.14 0.76
C LEU A 320 8.20 13.35 2.13
N GLU A 321 8.92 13.02 3.21
CA GLU A 321 8.44 13.23 4.58
C GLU A 321 8.24 14.70 4.93
N GLN A 322 9.17 15.58 4.51
CA GLN A 322 9.06 17.00 4.76
C GLN A 322 7.88 17.63 4.02
N THR A 323 7.70 17.30 2.75
CA THR A 323 6.64 17.85 1.91
C THR A 323 5.28 17.27 2.26
N GLU A 324 5.19 16.03 2.75
CA GLU A 324 3.93 15.45 3.23
C GLU A 324 3.37 16.18 4.46
N LYS A 325 4.24 16.69 5.34
CA LYS A 325 3.83 17.52 6.49
C LYS A 325 3.17 18.83 6.07
N ALA A 326 3.61 19.39 4.95
CA ALA A 326 3.13 20.66 4.41
C ALA A 326 3.03 20.59 2.88
N VAL A 327 2.02 19.86 2.40
CA VAL A 327 1.81 19.68 0.96
C VAL A 327 1.47 21.03 0.32
N PRO A 328 2.18 21.44 -0.75
CA PRO A 328 1.95 22.71 -1.41
C PRO A 328 0.56 22.78 -2.05
N THR A 329 0.05 24.00 -2.23
CA THR A 329 -1.20 24.22 -2.96
C THR A 329 -1.01 23.95 -4.46
N GLU A 330 -2.11 23.74 -5.20
CA GLU A 330 -2.08 23.53 -6.67
C GLU A 330 -1.29 24.65 -7.38
N GLY A 331 -1.52 25.92 -6.98
CA GLY A 331 -0.82 27.07 -7.54
C GLY A 331 0.68 27.09 -7.23
N ASP A 332 1.07 26.83 -5.98
CA ASP A 332 2.48 26.84 -5.56
C ASP A 332 3.26 25.70 -6.22
N ALA A 333 2.65 24.51 -6.33
CA ALA A 333 3.26 23.36 -6.97
C ALA A 333 3.51 23.60 -8.46
N LEU A 334 2.53 24.19 -9.16
CA LEU A 334 2.68 24.55 -10.58
C LEU A 334 3.71 25.65 -10.80
N LEU A 335 3.77 26.65 -9.91
CA LEU A 335 4.80 27.69 -9.95
C LEU A 335 6.21 27.08 -9.80
N ALA A 336 6.39 26.18 -8.83
CA ALA A 336 7.65 25.49 -8.59
C ALA A 336 8.07 24.62 -9.79
N VAL A 337 7.11 23.90 -10.41
CA VAL A 337 7.36 23.11 -11.62
C VAL A 337 7.79 24.00 -12.78
N ARG A 338 7.09 25.11 -13.04
CA ARG A 338 7.46 26.04 -14.12
C ARG A 338 8.83 26.68 -13.91
N ALA A 339 9.23 26.88 -12.66
CA ALA A 339 10.52 27.47 -12.32
C ALA A 339 11.69 26.48 -12.46
N ALA A 340 11.48 25.20 -12.15
CA ALA A 340 12.57 24.21 -12.00
C ALA A 340 12.56 23.06 -13.03
N VAL A 341 11.45 22.82 -13.74
CA VAL A 341 11.30 21.72 -14.70
C VAL A 341 11.20 22.29 -16.13
N PRO A 342 12.06 21.87 -17.07
CA PRO A 342 11.98 22.30 -18.46
C PRO A 342 10.62 21.96 -19.10
N ALA A 343 10.10 22.87 -19.92
CA ALA A 343 8.79 22.70 -20.56
C ALA A 343 8.65 21.43 -21.42
N ALA A 344 9.76 20.93 -21.97
CA ALA A 344 9.81 19.68 -22.73
C ALA A 344 9.42 18.44 -21.90
N GLU A 345 9.50 18.51 -20.58
CA GLU A 345 9.25 17.38 -19.68
C GLU A 345 7.86 17.42 -19.03
N TRP A 346 7.12 18.51 -19.19
CA TRP A 346 5.77 18.65 -18.61
C TRP A 346 4.79 17.54 -19.05
N PRO A 347 4.83 17.00 -20.29
CA PRO A 347 4.01 15.85 -20.65
C PRO A 347 4.34 14.59 -19.84
N ALA A 348 5.62 14.33 -19.57
CA ALA A 348 6.04 13.20 -18.76
C ALA A 348 5.62 13.38 -17.28
N LEU A 349 5.68 14.62 -16.79
CA LEU A 349 5.20 14.99 -15.46
C LEU A 349 3.68 14.80 -15.32
N LEU A 350 2.91 15.11 -16.37
CA LEU A 350 1.46 14.88 -16.41
C LEU A 350 1.12 13.39 -16.43
N ALA A 351 1.80 12.59 -17.26
CA ALA A 351 1.64 11.13 -17.26
C ALA A 351 2.00 10.51 -15.91
N PHE A 352 2.97 11.09 -15.21
CA PHE A 352 3.28 10.74 -13.83
C PHE A 352 2.14 11.07 -12.87
N ALA A 353 1.53 12.26 -12.96
CA ALA A 353 0.37 12.62 -12.14
C ALA A 353 -0.80 11.64 -12.35
N GLU A 354 -1.06 11.22 -13.59
CA GLU A 354 -2.07 10.20 -13.91
C GLU A 354 -1.75 8.85 -13.25
N GLN A 355 -0.47 8.43 -13.24
CA GLN A 355 -0.04 7.21 -12.56
C GLN A 355 -0.19 7.29 -11.04
N VAL A 356 0.06 8.46 -10.44
CA VAL A 356 -0.13 8.67 -9.00
C VAL A 356 -1.61 8.56 -8.66
N ALA A 357 -2.49 9.26 -9.38
CA ALA A 357 -3.94 9.17 -9.16
C ALA A 357 -4.47 7.74 -9.37
N ALA A 358 -3.91 6.98 -10.32
CA ALA A 358 -4.29 5.60 -10.57
C ALA A 358 -3.70 4.58 -9.57
N ALA A 359 -2.77 4.98 -8.70
CA ALA A 359 -2.03 4.06 -7.84
C ALA A 359 -2.89 3.46 -6.71
N SER A 360 -3.90 4.19 -6.23
CA SER A 360 -4.84 3.74 -5.20
C SER A 360 -6.12 3.12 -5.76
N GLY A 361 -6.32 3.17 -7.09
CA GLY A 361 -7.49 2.58 -7.76
C GLY A 361 -7.87 3.32 -9.05
N THR A 362 -9.15 3.29 -9.40
CA THR A 362 -9.69 4.09 -10.52
C THR A 362 -9.78 5.57 -10.11
N PRO A 363 -9.22 6.51 -10.91
CA PRO A 363 -9.21 7.93 -10.54
C PRO A 363 -10.61 8.49 -10.28
N THR A 364 -10.75 9.20 -9.16
CA THR A 364 -12.02 9.83 -8.79
C THR A 364 -12.35 11.01 -9.72
N ALA A 365 -13.60 11.48 -9.69
CA ALA A 365 -13.99 12.63 -10.51
C ALA A 365 -13.17 13.89 -10.13
N LYS A 366 -12.86 14.07 -8.84
CA LYS A 366 -12.05 15.19 -8.35
C LYS A 366 -10.61 15.13 -8.85
N GLU A 367 -9.99 13.96 -8.84
CA GLU A 367 -8.65 13.75 -9.38
C GLU A 367 -8.61 14.03 -10.88
N ARG A 368 -9.62 13.58 -11.64
CA ARG A 368 -9.75 13.88 -13.07
C ARG A 368 -9.88 15.38 -13.34
N ASP A 369 -10.68 16.09 -12.54
CA ASP A 369 -10.83 17.55 -12.67
C ASP A 369 -9.53 18.28 -12.32
N VAL A 370 -8.79 17.83 -11.30
CA VAL A 370 -7.47 18.36 -10.93
C VAL A 370 -6.48 18.13 -12.06
N LEU A 371 -6.40 16.92 -12.63
CA LEU A 371 -5.52 16.59 -13.75
C LEU A 371 -5.85 17.43 -15.00
N ALA A 372 -7.13 17.66 -15.29
CA ALA A 372 -7.55 18.53 -16.39
C ALA A 372 -7.12 19.99 -16.19
N ARG A 373 -7.24 20.53 -14.97
CA ARG A 373 -6.77 21.89 -14.64
C ARG A 373 -5.25 22.00 -14.73
N ILE A 374 -4.53 20.99 -14.24
CA ILE A 374 -3.07 20.91 -14.32
C ILE A 374 -2.61 20.87 -15.78
N ALA A 375 -3.24 20.03 -16.62
CA ALA A 375 -2.91 19.94 -18.04
C ALA A 375 -3.11 21.28 -18.76
N ALA A 376 -4.26 21.94 -18.51
CA ALA A 376 -4.55 23.27 -19.03
C ALA A 376 -3.54 24.32 -18.54
N ALA A 377 -3.18 24.29 -17.26
CA ALA A 377 -2.21 25.20 -16.68
C ALA A 377 -0.80 24.98 -17.25
N LEU A 378 -0.37 23.74 -17.49
CA LEU A 378 0.92 23.46 -18.12
C LEU A 378 0.91 23.73 -19.63
N GLY A 379 -0.24 24.06 -20.24
CA GLY A 379 -0.36 24.25 -21.68
C GLY A 379 -0.06 22.95 -22.46
N VAL A 380 -0.10 21.81 -21.78
CA VAL A 380 0.06 20.49 -22.40
C VAL A 380 -1.32 20.10 -22.89
N THR A 381 -1.55 20.20 -24.20
CA THR A 381 -2.74 19.59 -24.79
C THR A 381 -2.70 18.11 -24.48
N THR A 382 -3.63 17.64 -23.64
CA THR A 382 -4.00 16.23 -23.51
C THR A 382 -4.61 15.81 -24.83
N THR A 383 -3.78 15.62 -25.85
CA THR A 383 -4.16 14.83 -27.00
C THR A 383 -4.31 13.41 -26.46
N ALA A 384 -5.51 13.05 -26.04
CA ALA A 384 -5.89 11.65 -25.92
C ALA A 384 -5.38 10.96 -27.18
N PRO A 385 -4.57 9.89 -27.08
CA PRO A 385 -3.90 9.32 -28.24
C PRO A 385 -4.94 8.93 -29.28
N LYS A 386 -5.04 9.75 -30.33
CA LYS A 386 -5.74 9.38 -31.55
C LYS A 386 -4.88 8.27 -32.17
N PRO A 387 -5.38 7.02 -32.29
CA PRO A 387 -4.59 5.95 -32.86
C PRO A 387 -4.16 6.33 -34.28
N PRO A 388 -2.94 5.94 -34.71
CA PRO A 388 -2.38 6.30 -36.00
C PRO A 388 -3.32 5.88 -37.13
N GLN A 389 -3.71 6.85 -37.95
CA GLN A 389 -4.59 6.68 -39.08
C GLN A 389 -3.81 6.00 -40.22
N ALA A 390 -3.85 4.66 -40.23
CA ALA A 390 -3.43 3.84 -41.36
C ALA A 390 -4.54 3.84 -42.45
N PRO A 391 -4.18 3.69 -43.74
CA PRO A 391 -5.12 3.77 -44.87
C PRO A 391 -6.29 2.78 -44.75
N PRO A 392 -7.44 3.07 -45.40
CA PRO A 392 -8.72 2.41 -45.12
C PRO A 392 -8.69 0.96 -45.58
N LEU A 393 -8.48 0.05 -44.63
CA LEU A 393 -8.64 -1.39 -44.74
C LEU A 393 -9.30 -1.89 -43.43
N PRO A 394 -10.01 -3.04 -43.47
CA PRO A 394 -11.36 -3.22 -42.93
C PRO A 394 -11.45 -3.29 -41.39
N VAL A 395 -12.60 -2.84 -40.90
CA VAL A 395 -13.08 -2.81 -39.51
C VAL A 395 -12.57 -4.00 -38.65
N PRO A 396 -11.86 -3.76 -37.53
CA PRO A 396 -11.57 -4.80 -36.55
C PRO A 396 -12.74 -4.92 -35.56
N ILE A 397 -13.28 -6.13 -35.50
CA ILE A 397 -14.22 -6.62 -34.49
C ILE A 397 -13.49 -6.64 -33.14
N VAL A 398 -13.90 -5.79 -32.20
CA VAL A 398 -13.60 -5.99 -30.77
C VAL A 398 -14.25 -7.31 -30.39
N ALA A 399 -13.46 -8.27 -29.92
CA ALA A 399 -14.02 -9.51 -29.36
C ALA A 399 -14.97 -9.12 -28.21
N PRO A 400 -16.27 -9.47 -28.31
CA PRO A 400 -17.22 -9.09 -27.28
C PRO A 400 -16.82 -9.77 -25.97
N ALA A 401 -16.65 -8.99 -24.90
CA ALA A 401 -16.69 -9.57 -23.57
C ALA A 401 -18.02 -10.33 -23.46
N ASP A 402 -17.98 -11.59 -23.05
CA ASP A 402 -19.16 -12.44 -22.95
C ASP A 402 -20.03 -12.03 -21.75
N HIS A 403 -20.68 -10.87 -21.87
CA HIS A 403 -21.57 -10.32 -20.85
C HIS A 403 -22.75 -11.24 -20.55
N ARG A 404 -23.12 -12.10 -21.51
CA ARG A 404 -24.15 -13.13 -21.34
C ARG A 404 -23.62 -14.25 -20.44
N GLY A 405 -22.40 -14.71 -20.67
CA GLY A 405 -21.72 -15.69 -19.81
C GLY A 405 -21.53 -15.20 -18.38
N VAL A 406 -21.22 -13.92 -18.16
CA VAL A 406 -21.08 -13.34 -16.81
C VAL A 406 -22.42 -13.33 -16.04
N LEU A 407 -23.55 -13.23 -16.72
CA LEU A 407 -24.90 -13.25 -16.13
C LEU A 407 -25.57 -14.63 -16.15
N ASP A 408 -24.83 -15.68 -16.52
CA ASP A 408 -25.37 -17.03 -16.77
C ASP A 408 -26.59 -17.03 -17.72
N ILE A 409 -26.59 -16.15 -18.73
CA ILE A 409 -27.60 -16.09 -19.77
C ILE A 409 -27.15 -17.00 -20.93
N PRO A 410 -27.91 -18.05 -21.27
CA PRO A 410 -27.54 -18.92 -22.39
C PRO A 410 -27.58 -18.15 -23.71
N ALA A 411 -26.62 -18.42 -24.60
CA ALA A 411 -26.42 -17.67 -25.84
C ALA A 411 -27.65 -17.62 -26.78
N GLY A 412 -28.57 -18.60 -26.66
CA GLY A 412 -29.79 -18.70 -27.46
C GLY A 412 -31.06 -18.10 -26.83
N ALA A 413 -31.02 -17.55 -25.61
CA ALA A 413 -32.21 -16.94 -25.00
C ALA A 413 -32.49 -15.53 -25.58
N PRO A 414 -33.76 -15.14 -25.79
CA PRO A 414 -34.09 -13.76 -26.14
C PRO A 414 -33.62 -12.81 -25.02
N LEU A 415 -33.00 -11.71 -25.39
CA LEU A 415 -32.49 -10.72 -24.44
C LEU A 415 -33.58 -9.70 -24.16
N ASP A 416 -34.07 -9.68 -22.92
CA ASP A 416 -35.08 -8.74 -22.44
C ASP A 416 -34.60 -8.09 -21.13
N ALA A 417 -34.98 -6.83 -20.91
CA ALA A 417 -34.59 -6.06 -19.74
C ALA A 417 -35.06 -6.72 -18.43
N GLU A 418 -36.23 -7.36 -18.42
CA GLU A 418 -36.73 -8.10 -17.26
C GLU A 418 -35.87 -9.34 -16.96
N LEU A 419 -35.44 -10.07 -18.00
CA LEU A 419 -34.56 -11.22 -17.86
C LEU A 419 -33.18 -10.83 -17.29
N ILE A 420 -32.61 -9.73 -17.76
CA ILE A 420 -31.33 -9.20 -17.29
C ILE A 420 -31.43 -8.80 -15.81
N ARG A 421 -32.45 -8.02 -15.43
CA ARG A 421 -32.69 -7.61 -14.04
C ARG A 421 -32.89 -8.82 -13.12
N ARG A 422 -33.66 -9.82 -13.55
CA ARG A 422 -33.90 -11.06 -12.79
C ARG A 422 -32.60 -11.86 -12.57
N ARG A 423 -31.75 -11.96 -13.60
CA ARG A 423 -30.45 -12.65 -13.49
C ARG A 423 -29.48 -11.89 -12.60
N TYR A 424 -29.41 -10.57 -12.74
CA TYR A 424 -28.65 -9.69 -11.86
C TYR A 424 -29.07 -9.84 -10.39
N ALA A 425 -30.37 -9.80 -10.07
CA ALA A 425 -30.87 -9.97 -8.71
C ALA A 425 -30.50 -11.35 -8.13
N ASN A 426 -30.70 -12.42 -8.90
CA ASN A 426 -30.38 -13.79 -8.47
C ASN A 426 -28.88 -14.00 -8.22
N LEU A 427 -28.00 -13.44 -9.05
CA LEU A 427 -26.56 -13.53 -8.85
C LEU A 427 -26.08 -12.64 -7.70
N THR A 428 -26.70 -11.48 -7.52
CA THR A 428 -26.39 -10.56 -6.42
C THR A 428 -26.73 -11.16 -5.06
N ASP A 429 -27.86 -11.86 -4.92
CA ASP A 429 -28.22 -12.57 -3.68
C ASP A 429 -27.31 -13.79 -3.40
N LYS A 430 -26.91 -14.53 -4.44
CA LYS A 430 -25.94 -15.63 -4.32
C LYS A 430 -24.54 -15.15 -3.90
N LEU A 431 -24.17 -13.93 -4.28
CA LEU A 431 -22.87 -13.31 -3.99
C LEU A 431 -22.94 -12.35 -2.80
N ASP A 432 -23.83 -12.59 -1.84
CA ASP A 432 -23.94 -11.77 -0.63
C ASP A 432 -22.63 -11.80 0.19
N PRO A 433 -21.97 -10.65 0.41
CA PRO A 433 -20.71 -10.56 1.15
C PRO A 433 -20.85 -11.02 2.60
N VAL A 434 -22.04 -10.93 3.21
CA VAL A 434 -22.28 -11.41 4.58
C VAL A 434 -22.24 -12.94 4.62
N LYS A 435 -22.87 -13.60 3.64
CA LYS A 435 -22.82 -15.06 3.49
C LYS A 435 -21.42 -15.54 3.11
N ALA A 436 -20.72 -14.79 2.26
CA ALA A 436 -19.35 -15.11 1.84
C ALA A 436 -18.31 -14.88 2.93
N ALA A 437 -18.49 -13.87 3.80
CA ALA A 437 -17.61 -13.59 4.93
C ALA A 437 -17.60 -14.74 5.96
N ALA A 438 -18.69 -15.48 6.09
CA ALA A 438 -18.74 -16.69 6.92
C ALA A 438 -17.81 -17.81 6.44
N LEU A 439 -17.39 -17.80 5.17
CA LEU A 439 -16.43 -18.74 4.58
C LEU A 439 -14.97 -18.22 4.64
N GLY A 440 -14.78 -16.96 5.02
CA GLY A 440 -13.47 -16.31 5.19
C GLY A 440 -13.31 -15.00 4.40
N PRO A 441 -12.33 -14.15 4.77
CA PRO A 441 -12.16 -12.81 4.19
C PRO A 441 -11.81 -12.82 2.70
N GLU A 442 -11.13 -13.87 2.22
CA GLU A 442 -10.78 -14.03 0.80
C GLU A 442 -12.03 -14.33 -0.06
N PHE A 443 -13.03 -15.03 0.49
CA PHE A 443 -14.30 -15.29 -0.21
C PHE A 443 -15.18 -14.05 -0.27
N ALA A 444 -15.15 -13.19 0.75
CA ALA A 444 -15.81 -11.89 0.73
C ALA A 444 -15.25 -11.00 -0.39
N ARG A 445 -13.92 -10.90 -0.51
CA ARG A 445 -13.26 -10.16 -1.60
C ARG A 445 -13.61 -10.72 -2.98
N MET A 446 -13.62 -12.05 -3.13
CA MET A 446 -14.00 -12.68 -4.38
C MET A 446 -15.48 -12.46 -4.73
N ALA A 447 -16.37 -12.44 -3.73
CA ALA A 447 -17.79 -12.14 -3.91
C ALA A 447 -18.01 -10.68 -4.35
N GLU A 448 -17.27 -9.73 -3.77
CA GLU A 448 -17.29 -8.32 -4.16
C GLU A 448 -16.80 -8.11 -5.60
N GLN A 449 -15.68 -8.72 -5.97
CA GLN A 449 -15.15 -8.67 -7.34
C GLN A 449 -16.15 -9.25 -8.35
N LYS A 450 -16.77 -10.40 -8.03
CA LYS A 450 -17.79 -11.00 -8.89
C LYS A 450 -19.06 -10.16 -8.97
N ARG A 451 -19.49 -9.52 -7.87
CA ARG A 451 -20.62 -8.57 -7.88
C ARG A 451 -20.36 -7.38 -8.78
N ALA A 452 -19.16 -6.80 -8.74
CA ALA A 452 -18.77 -5.70 -9.63
C ALA A 452 -18.81 -6.12 -11.11
N ALA A 453 -18.30 -7.31 -11.44
CA ALA A 453 -18.35 -7.84 -12.80
C ALA A 453 -19.79 -8.12 -13.28
N VAL A 454 -20.64 -8.67 -12.41
CA VAL A 454 -22.06 -8.94 -12.68
C VAL A 454 -22.84 -7.64 -12.90
N ARG A 455 -22.56 -6.58 -12.14
CA ARG A 455 -23.16 -5.26 -12.34
C ARG A 455 -22.75 -4.65 -13.68
N ALA A 456 -21.45 -4.61 -13.97
CA ALA A 456 -20.94 -4.08 -15.23
C ALA A 456 -21.50 -4.81 -16.46
N ALA A 457 -21.65 -6.14 -16.38
CA ALA A 457 -22.28 -6.92 -17.44
C ALA A 457 -23.78 -6.61 -17.61
N ALA A 458 -24.52 -6.42 -16.52
CA ALA A 458 -25.94 -6.07 -16.58
C ALA A 458 -26.16 -4.66 -17.16
N GLU A 459 -25.36 -3.68 -16.75
CA GLU A 459 -25.38 -2.33 -17.30
C GLU A 459 -25.04 -2.31 -18.80
N ALA A 460 -24.02 -3.07 -19.22
CA ALA A 460 -23.63 -3.18 -20.61
C ALA A 460 -24.73 -3.82 -21.49
N LEU A 461 -25.50 -4.77 -20.97
CA LEU A 461 -26.63 -5.38 -21.69
C LEU A 461 -27.90 -4.51 -21.69
N LEU A 462 -28.08 -3.65 -20.70
CA LEU A 462 -29.22 -2.73 -20.61
C LEU A 462 -29.00 -1.41 -21.36
N ALA A 463 -27.74 -0.97 -21.55
CA ALA A 463 -27.42 0.28 -22.24
C ALA A 463 -28.02 0.38 -23.67
N PRO A 464 -28.00 -0.67 -24.51
CA PRO A 464 -28.66 -0.63 -25.82
C PRO A 464 -30.20 -0.59 -25.74
N LEU A 465 -30.78 -1.03 -24.62
CA LEU A 465 -32.22 -1.05 -24.37
C LEU A 465 -32.74 0.28 -23.78
N GLY A 466 -31.85 1.20 -23.41
CA GLY A 466 -32.22 2.50 -22.83
C GLY A 466 -32.87 2.41 -21.45
N GLU A 467 -32.74 1.27 -20.76
CA GLU A 467 -33.38 1.01 -19.48
C GLU A 467 -32.38 1.06 -18.31
N PRO A 468 -32.74 1.67 -17.15
CA PRO A 468 -31.87 1.66 -15.97
C PRO A 468 -31.88 0.28 -15.28
N LEU A 469 -30.77 -0.07 -14.62
CA LEU A 469 -30.61 -1.34 -13.88
C LEU A 469 -31.57 -1.43 -12.69
N GLU A 470 -31.70 -0.35 -11.93
CA GLU A 470 -32.65 -0.24 -10.81
C GLU A 470 -33.91 0.48 -11.29
N LYS A 471 -35.08 -0.15 -11.13
CA LYS A 471 -36.36 0.55 -11.37
C LYS A 471 -36.49 1.65 -10.30
N PRO A 472 -36.79 2.90 -10.67
CA PRO A 472 -37.10 3.95 -9.70
C PRO A 472 -38.17 3.41 -8.74
N THR A 473 -37.85 3.36 -7.46
CA THR A 473 -38.84 3.02 -6.43
C THR A 473 -39.94 4.08 -6.52
N ALA A 474 -41.18 3.66 -6.78
CA ALA A 474 -42.31 4.57 -6.73
C ALA A 474 -42.29 5.28 -5.37
N PRO A 475 -42.53 6.61 -5.32
CA PRO A 475 -42.57 7.32 -4.05
C PRO A 475 -43.52 6.59 -3.10
N PRO A 476 -43.17 6.44 -1.81
CA PRO A 476 -44.07 5.83 -0.85
C PRO A 476 -45.40 6.58 -0.91
N PRO A 477 -46.56 5.88 -0.98
CA PRO A 477 -47.85 6.54 -1.03
C PRO A 477 -47.94 7.51 0.16
N THR A 478 -48.11 8.78 -0.13
CA THR A 478 -48.18 9.86 0.87
C THR A 478 -49.44 9.78 1.73
N ASP A 479 -50.36 8.87 1.41
CA ASP A 479 -51.60 8.67 2.14
C ASP A 479 -51.76 7.21 2.55
N ILE A 480 -51.82 6.97 3.87
CA ILE A 480 -52.06 5.65 4.48
C ILE A 480 -53.51 5.19 4.26
N ARG A 481 -54.36 6.02 3.64
CA ARG A 481 -55.80 5.81 3.54
C ARG A 481 -56.34 5.35 2.19
N GLU A 482 -55.56 5.38 1.11
CA GLU A 482 -56.04 4.93 -0.21
C GLU A 482 -55.23 3.73 -0.68
N ASN A 483 -55.67 2.55 -0.27
CA ASN A 483 -55.14 1.30 -0.76
C ASN A 483 -56.15 0.74 -1.77
N ALA A 484 -56.16 1.31 -2.97
CA ALA A 484 -57.14 0.99 -4.03
C ALA A 484 -57.21 -0.51 -4.39
N LEU A 485 -56.15 -1.28 -4.09
CA LEU A 485 -56.13 -2.74 -4.25
C LEU A 485 -56.86 -3.50 -3.14
N LEU A 486 -57.07 -2.89 -1.96
CA LEU A 486 -57.88 -3.46 -0.89
C LEU A 486 -59.37 -3.18 -1.12
N ASP A 487 -59.72 -2.00 -1.63
CA ASP A 487 -61.13 -1.66 -1.93
C ASP A 487 -61.67 -2.51 -3.09
N ASP A 488 -60.86 -2.84 -4.10
CA ASP A 488 -61.26 -3.76 -5.19
C ASP A 488 -61.47 -5.22 -4.71
N VAL A 489 -60.90 -5.60 -3.57
CA VAL A 489 -61.01 -6.97 -3.03
C VAL A 489 -62.07 -7.07 -1.93
N PHE A 490 -62.31 -5.98 -1.20
CA PHE A 490 -63.18 -5.99 -0.02
C PHE A 490 -64.45 -5.14 -0.13
N GLY A 491 -64.61 -4.34 -1.19
CA GLY A 491 -65.84 -3.58 -1.49
C GLY A 491 -65.90 -2.22 -0.84
#